data_AF-A0A497NYY9-F1
#
_entry.id   AF-A0A497NYY9-F1
#
_cell.length_a   1.000
_cell.length_b   1.000
_cell.length_c   1.000
_cell.angle_alpha   90.00
_cell.angle_beta   90.00
_cell.angle_gamma   90.00
#
_symmetry.space_group_name_H-M   'P 1'
#
loop_
_entity.id
_entity.type
_entity.pdbx_description
1 polymer ?
#
loop_
_entity_poly.entity_id
_entity_poly.type
_entity_poly.pdbx_seq_one_letter_code
_entity_poly.pdbx_strand_id
1 'polypeptide(L)'
;MSKNDSYWPEIRRITIDEVLYKDLIRAVSCKLKKGKQYFRLLDEYWGREYEMKLEPHNYIKKLGLPADKAPKWDILAEGQVYYVGEFKAVELVEGGPPAFFQVVERAQEILRIDDLDLYKDDMKWLYFELLRRGKENVSTD
;
A
#
# COMPACT_ATOMS: atom_id res chain seq x y z
N MET A 1 -15.88 -30.34 -14.71
CA MET A 1 -15.28 -28.99 -14.79
C MET A 1 -14.82 -28.63 -13.39
N SER A 2 -13.53 -28.77 -13.09
CA SER A 2 -12.99 -28.43 -11.77
C SER A 2 -12.99 -26.92 -11.62
N LYS A 3 -13.81 -26.39 -10.70
CA LYS A 3 -13.66 -25.02 -10.19
C LYS A 3 -12.44 -25.01 -9.26
N ASN A 4 -11.25 -25.06 -9.83
CA ASN A 4 -10.10 -24.50 -9.15
C ASN A 4 -10.26 -22.99 -9.27
N ASP A 5 -10.99 -22.38 -8.34
CA ASP A 5 -10.70 -21.00 -7.96
C ASP A 5 -9.27 -21.05 -7.42
N SER A 6 -8.29 -20.91 -8.31
CA SER A 6 -6.88 -20.98 -7.95
C SER A 6 -6.66 -19.89 -6.92
N TYR A 7 -6.31 -20.32 -5.70
CA TYR A 7 -5.86 -19.44 -4.65
C TYR A 7 -4.91 -18.39 -5.23
N TRP A 8 -5.25 -17.12 -5.03
CA TRP A 8 -4.36 -16.03 -5.41
C TRP A 8 -4.00 -15.26 -4.15
N PRO A 9 -2.69 -15.11 -3.87
CA PRO A 9 -2.22 -14.32 -2.74
C PRO A 9 -2.88 -12.95 -2.64
N GLU A 10 -3.36 -12.59 -1.45
CA GLU A 10 -3.97 -11.29 -1.22
C GLU A 10 -2.94 -10.30 -0.68
N ILE A 11 -2.73 -9.22 -1.42
CA ILE A 11 -1.87 -8.10 -1.01
C ILE A 11 -2.69 -6.82 -1.12
N ARG A 12 -2.60 -5.99 -0.09
CA ARG A 12 -3.29 -4.69 -0.01
C ARG A 12 -2.28 -3.57 0.19
N ARG A 13 -2.53 -2.45 -0.49
CA ARG A 13 -2.00 -1.14 -0.13
C ARG A 13 -3.03 -0.47 0.76
N ILE A 14 -2.55 0.09 1.87
CA ILE A 14 -3.39 0.83 2.79
C ILE A 14 -2.74 2.18 3.07
N THR A 15 -3.46 3.25 2.81
CA THR A 15 -3.05 4.62 3.10
C THR A 15 -3.86 5.13 4.27
N ILE A 16 -3.19 5.64 5.30
CA ILE A 16 -3.83 6.42 6.36
C ILE A 16 -4.09 7.81 5.79
N ASP A 17 -5.35 8.09 5.51
CA ASP A 17 -5.75 9.26 4.72
C ASP A 17 -6.03 10.47 5.60
N GLU A 18 -6.76 10.31 6.70
CA GLU A 18 -7.07 11.43 7.60
C GLU A 18 -7.34 10.94 9.03
N VAL A 19 -6.80 11.63 10.03
CA VAL A 19 -7.17 11.43 11.44
C VAL A 19 -8.34 12.34 11.76
N LEU A 20 -9.56 11.79 11.74
CA LEU A 20 -10.80 12.56 11.94
C LEU A 20 -10.98 12.95 13.41
N TYR A 21 -10.73 12.00 14.32
CA TYR A 21 -10.81 12.16 15.76
C TYR A 21 -9.77 11.27 16.45
N LYS A 22 -9.60 11.42 17.76
CA LYS A 22 -8.68 10.60 18.58
C LYS A 22 -8.90 9.09 18.42
N ASP A 23 -10.13 8.68 18.15
CA ASP A 23 -10.60 7.30 18.06
C ASP A 23 -11.15 6.93 16.67
N LEU A 24 -10.97 7.79 15.67
CA LEU A 24 -11.47 7.55 14.31
C LEU A 24 -10.49 8.03 13.25
N ILE A 25 -10.05 7.09 12.42
CA ILE A 25 -9.16 7.35 11.29
C ILE A 25 -9.87 6.94 9.99
N ARG A 26 -9.82 7.79 8.97
CA ARG A 26 -10.15 7.41 7.59
C ARG A 26 -8.89 6.85 6.94
N ALA A 27 -9.04 5.71 6.28
CA ALA A 27 -8.00 5.10 5.48
C ALA A 27 -8.57 4.70 4.13
N VAL A 28 -7.66 4.47 3.17
CA VAL A 28 -7.99 4.00 1.83
C VAL A 28 -7.28 2.68 1.60
N SER A 29 -7.98 1.69 1.07
CA SER A 29 -7.40 0.40 0.73
C SER A 29 -7.65 0.04 -0.73
N CYS A 30 -6.64 -0.51 -1.39
CA CYS A 30 -6.77 -1.18 -2.67
C CYS A 30 -6.02 -2.51 -2.68
N LYS A 31 -6.49 -3.44 -3.53
CA LYS A 31 -5.86 -4.76 -3.71
C LYS A 31 -4.88 -4.72 -4.87
N LEU A 32 -3.80 -5.50 -4.78
CA LEU A 32 -2.94 -5.78 -5.92
C LEU A 32 -3.77 -6.46 -7.04
N LYS A 33 -3.57 -6.03 -8.30
CA LYS A 33 -4.22 -6.69 -9.45
C LYS A 33 -3.79 -8.15 -9.55
N LYS A 34 -4.73 -9.04 -9.90
CA LYS A 34 -4.47 -10.48 -10.08
C LYS A 34 -3.42 -10.72 -11.18
N GLY A 35 -2.67 -11.81 -11.05
CA GLY A 35 -1.67 -12.24 -12.03
C GLY A 35 -0.31 -11.52 -11.94
N LYS A 36 -0.15 -10.57 -11.01
CA LYS A 36 1.13 -9.89 -10.76
C LYS A 36 2.02 -10.75 -9.86
N GLN A 37 3.10 -11.32 -10.39
CA GLN A 37 4.10 -12.02 -9.58
C GLN A 37 5.11 -11.07 -8.92
N TYR A 38 5.30 -9.90 -9.54
CA TYR A 38 6.16 -8.82 -9.05
C TYR A 38 5.40 -7.49 -9.14
N PHE A 39 5.67 -6.59 -8.20
CA PHE A 39 5.03 -5.28 -8.17
C PHE A 39 5.94 -4.21 -7.55
N ARG A 40 5.58 -2.95 -7.83
CA ARG A 40 6.25 -1.74 -7.33
C ARG A 40 5.21 -0.77 -6.76
N LEU A 41 5.68 0.40 -6.35
CA LEU A 41 4.89 1.50 -5.80
C LEU A 41 3.92 2.14 -6.81
N LEU A 42 4.02 1.82 -8.10
CA LEU A 42 3.24 2.44 -9.16
C LEU A 42 1.74 2.09 -9.11
N ASP A 43 0.88 3.08 -9.33
CA ASP A 43 -0.58 2.93 -9.30
C ASP A 43 -1.12 1.88 -10.29
N GLU A 44 -0.39 1.61 -11.38
CA GLU A 44 -0.78 0.62 -12.39
C GLU A 44 -0.91 -0.81 -11.83
N TYR A 45 -0.27 -1.12 -10.71
CA TYR A 45 -0.34 -2.44 -10.05
C TYR A 45 -1.59 -2.60 -9.19
N TRP A 46 -2.23 -1.48 -8.81
CA TRP A 46 -3.28 -1.46 -7.81
C TRP A 46 -4.66 -1.36 -8.44
N GLY A 47 -5.60 -2.12 -7.87
CA GLY A 47 -7.01 -2.07 -8.25
C GLY A 47 -7.71 -0.83 -7.73
N ARG A 48 -9.04 -0.85 -7.79
CA ARG A 48 -9.87 0.23 -7.26
C ARG A 48 -9.64 0.44 -5.77
N GLU A 49 -9.64 1.70 -5.38
CA GLU A 49 -9.58 2.14 -3.99
C GLU A 49 -10.96 2.17 -3.33
N TYR A 50 -10.97 1.84 -2.04
CA TYR A 50 -12.15 1.85 -1.19
C TYR A 50 -11.81 2.51 0.13
N GLU A 51 -12.68 3.43 0.56
CA GLU A 51 -12.59 4.04 1.88
C GLU A 51 -12.90 3.02 2.97
N MET A 52 -12.18 3.13 4.08
CA MET A 52 -12.44 2.40 5.30
C MET A 52 -12.27 3.31 6.53
N LYS A 53 -13.10 3.09 7.54
CA LYS A 53 -13.00 3.76 8.84
C LYS A 53 -12.37 2.83 9.86
N LEU A 54 -11.35 3.28 10.56
CA LEU A 54 -10.60 2.53 11.56
C LEU A 54 -10.91 3.08 12.95
N GLU A 55 -11.05 2.18 13.92
CA GLU A 55 -11.24 2.51 15.34
C GLU A 55 -10.29 1.64 16.18
N PRO A 56 -9.92 2.06 17.40
CA PRO A 56 -8.94 1.35 18.24
C PRO A 56 -9.24 -0.14 18.44
N HIS A 57 -10.52 -0.51 18.52
CA HIS A 57 -10.93 -1.88 18.79
C HIS A 57 -10.96 -2.79 17.54
N ASN A 58 -10.88 -2.22 16.33
CA ASN A 58 -11.04 -2.98 15.08
C ASN A 58 -10.00 -2.72 14.00
N TYR A 59 -9.10 -1.74 14.18
CA TYR A 59 -8.18 -1.32 13.14
C TYR A 59 -7.27 -2.45 12.65
N ILE A 60 -6.69 -3.25 13.55
CA ILE A 60 -5.83 -4.39 13.20
C ILE A 60 -6.56 -5.34 12.23
N LYS A 61 -7.81 -5.70 12.56
CA LYS A 61 -8.62 -6.60 11.74
C LYS A 61 -8.98 -5.97 10.39
N LYS A 62 -9.37 -4.69 10.38
CA LYS A 62 -9.74 -3.98 9.14
C LYS A 62 -8.53 -3.80 8.22
N LEU A 63 -7.39 -3.41 8.78
CA LEU A 63 -6.10 -3.36 8.09
C LEU A 63 -5.61 -4.77 7.69
N GLY A 64 -6.20 -5.83 8.26
CA GLY A 64 -5.84 -7.25 8.16
C GLY A 64 -4.35 -7.48 8.36
N LEU A 65 -3.85 -6.85 9.41
CA LEU A 65 -2.51 -7.01 9.93
C LEU A 65 -2.49 -8.19 10.91
N PRO A 66 -1.46 -9.03 10.90
CA PRO A 66 -1.12 -9.85 12.07
C PRO A 66 -1.03 -8.97 13.33
N ALA A 67 -1.69 -9.40 14.41
CA ALA A 67 -1.84 -8.59 15.62
C ALA A 67 -0.50 -8.29 16.32
N ASP A 68 0.47 -9.18 16.18
CA ASP A 68 1.84 -9.08 16.70
C ASP A 68 2.73 -8.13 15.89
N LYS A 69 2.39 -7.88 14.62
CA LYS A 69 3.12 -6.99 13.71
C LYS A 69 2.41 -5.64 13.48
N ALA A 70 1.18 -5.47 13.99
CA ALA A 70 0.41 -4.26 13.75
C ALA A 70 1.04 -3.04 14.47
N PRO A 71 1.05 -1.85 13.83
CA PRO A 71 1.49 -0.63 14.48
C PRO A 71 0.53 -0.32 15.64
N LYS A 72 1.04 0.38 16.67
CA LYS A 72 0.19 0.86 17.75
C LYS A 72 -0.80 1.90 17.20
N TRP A 73 -1.98 1.99 17.80
CA TRP A 73 -3.02 2.94 17.37
C TRP A 73 -2.52 4.40 17.38
N ASP A 74 -1.78 4.78 18.42
CA ASP A 74 -1.29 6.14 18.67
C ASP A 74 -0.18 6.60 17.72
N ILE A 75 0.41 5.68 16.95
CA ILE A 75 1.44 6.01 15.95
C ILE A 75 0.88 6.07 14.52
N LEU A 76 -0.41 5.77 14.33
CA LEU A 76 -1.07 5.93 13.03
C LEU A 76 -1.24 7.41 12.73
N ALA A 77 -0.65 7.84 11.61
CA ALA A 77 -0.65 9.23 11.19
C ALA A 77 -1.00 9.35 9.70
N GLU A 78 -1.62 10.48 9.35
CA GLU A 78 -1.92 10.85 7.97
C GLU A 78 -0.67 10.75 7.07
N GLY A 79 -0.87 10.25 5.86
CA GLY A 79 0.17 10.06 4.85
C GLY A 79 0.95 8.75 4.99
N GLN A 80 0.77 7.99 6.07
CA GLN A 80 1.41 6.68 6.20
C GLN A 80 0.82 5.68 5.20
N VAL A 81 1.70 4.86 4.61
CA VAL A 81 1.31 3.85 3.63
C VAL A 81 1.91 2.50 4.00
N TYR A 82 1.07 1.47 3.95
CA TYR A 82 1.43 0.11 4.30
C TYR A 82 1.13 -0.85 3.16
N TYR A 83 2.03 -1.80 2.94
CA TYR A 83 1.75 -3.05 2.24
C TYR A 83 1.50 -4.16 3.24
N VAL A 84 0.42 -4.91 3.01
CA VAL A 84 -0.03 -5.99 3.88
C VAL A 84 -0.42 -7.19 3.04
N GLY A 85 0.11 -8.36 3.38
CA GLY A 85 -0.31 -9.62 2.79
C GLY A 85 0.85 -10.49 2.35
N GLU A 86 0.63 -11.25 1.28
CA GLU A 86 1.50 -12.36 0.88
C GLU A 86 2.62 -11.96 -0.08
N PHE A 87 3.66 -11.33 0.44
CA PHE A 87 4.78 -10.85 -0.37
C PHE A 87 6.10 -10.90 0.39
N LYS A 88 7.21 -10.69 -0.33
CA LYS A 88 8.50 -10.36 0.26
C LYS A 88 9.12 -9.18 -0.48
N ALA A 89 9.91 -8.40 0.23
CA ALA A 89 10.73 -7.36 -0.34
C ALA A 89 11.93 -7.99 -1.07
N VAL A 90 12.28 -7.46 -2.24
CA VAL A 90 13.45 -7.93 -3.01
C VAL A 90 14.43 -6.78 -3.17
N GLU A 91 15.60 -6.99 -2.59
CA GLU A 91 16.74 -6.07 -2.67
C GLU A 91 17.55 -6.38 -3.95
N LEU A 92 18.00 -5.33 -4.64
CA LEU A 92 18.95 -5.48 -5.76
C LEU A 92 20.41 -5.48 -5.31
N VAL A 93 20.67 -4.89 -4.14
CA VAL A 93 21.97 -4.80 -3.49
C VAL A 93 21.77 -5.22 -2.04
N GLU A 94 22.61 -6.11 -1.54
CA GLU A 94 22.55 -6.59 -0.16
C GLU A 94 22.60 -5.42 0.84
N GLY A 95 21.58 -5.32 1.70
CA GLY A 95 21.46 -4.24 2.68
C GLY A 95 20.97 -2.91 2.10
N GLY A 96 20.58 -2.88 0.83
CA GLY A 96 19.93 -1.74 0.18
C GLY A 96 18.41 -1.72 0.39
N PRO A 97 17.74 -0.62 0.03
CA PRO A 97 16.28 -0.57 0.10
C PRO A 97 15.65 -1.52 -0.94
N PRO A 98 14.44 -2.04 -0.69
CA PRO A 98 13.81 -3.01 -1.58
C PRO A 98 13.38 -2.34 -2.88
N ALA A 99 13.90 -2.83 -4.01
CA ALA A 99 13.66 -2.27 -5.34
C ALA A 99 12.32 -2.70 -5.95
N PHE A 100 11.83 -3.88 -5.57
CA PHE A 100 10.53 -4.40 -5.95
C PHE A 100 10.05 -5.43 -4.94
N PHE A 101 8.80 -5.84 -5.09
CA PHE A 101 8.16 -6.83 -4.22
C PHE A 101 7.80 -8.05 -5.04
N GLN A 102 8.01 -9.24 -4.46
CA GLN A 102 7.61 -10.50 -5.04
C GLN A 102 6.40 -11.04 -4.28
N VAL A 103 5.38 -11.49 -5.00
CA VAL A 103 4.25 -12.20 -4.43
C VAL A 103 4.70 -13.60 -4.02
N VAL A 104 4.49 -13.95 -2.75
CA VAL A 104 4.92 -15.23 -2.18
C VAL A 104 3.79 -15.82 -1.36
N GLU A 105 3.28 -16.96 -1.81
CA GLU A 105 2.22 -17.67 -1.09
C GLU A 105 2.63 -17.96 0.36
N ARG A 106 1.71 -17.72 1.28
CA ARG A 106 1.81 -17.99 2.72
C ARG A 106 2.87 -17.17 3.47
N ALA A 107 3.54 -16.22 2.82
CA ALA A 107 4.48 -15.31 3.47
C ALA A 107 3.78 -14.01 3.87
N GLN A 108 3.18 -13.98 5.07
CA GLN A 108 2.46 -12.80 5.57
C GLN A 108 3.43 -11.71 6.04
N GLU A 109 3.50 -10.64 5.27
CA GLU A 109 4.33 -9.47 5.55
C GLU A 109 3.53 -8.19 5.72
N ILE A 110 4.14 -7.30 6.52
CA ILE A 110 3.71 -5.92 6.70
C ILE A 110 4.93 -5.05 6.51
N LEU A 111 4.78 -4.03 5.66
CA LEU A 111 5.83 -3.06 5.44
C LEU A 111 5.23 -1.66 5.37
N ARG A 112 5.75 -0.76 6.20
CA ARG A 112 5.50 0.68 6.04
C ARG A 112 6.38 1.18 4.92
N ILE A 113 5.77 1.60 3.82
CA ILE A 113 6.49 1.91 2.58
C ILE A 113 6.81 3.40 2.44
N ASP A 114 6.10 4.28 3.13
CA ASP A 114 6.34 5.73 3.06
C ASP A 114 7.69 6.15 3.66
N ASP A 115 8.24 5.32 4.56
CA ASP A 115 9.57 5.51 5.15
C ASP A 115 10.71 5.04 4.23
N LEU A 116 10.42 4.32 3.14
CA LEU A 116 11.45 3.83 2.22
C LEU A 116 11.98 4.98 1.37
N ASP A 117 13.30 5.10 1.23
CA ASP A 117 13.89 6.16 0.40
C ASP A 117 13.47 6.06 -1.08
N LEU A 118 13.23 4.85 -1.57
CA LEU A 118 12.63 4.60 -2.90
C LEU A 118 11.22 5.16 -3.03
N TYR A 119 10.43 5.17 -1.95
CA TYR A 119 9.11 5.81 -1.96
C TYR A 119 9.22 7.32 -2.10
N LYS A 120 10.20 7.96 -1.45
CA LYS A 120 10.44 9.40 -1.60
C LYS A 120 10.81 9.76 -3.04
N ASP A 121 11.56 8.91 -3.74
CA ASP A 121 11.99 9.17 -5.11
C ASP A 121 10.91 8.84 -6.15
N ASP A 122 10.17 7.73 -5.99
CA ASP A 122 9.02 7.40 -6.84
C ASP A 122 7.86 8.41 -6.63
N MET A 123 7.63 8.89 -5.40
CA MET A 123 6.64 9.95 -5.12
C MET A 123 7.06 11.29 -5.71
N LYS A 124 8.35 11.64 -5.73
CA LYS A 124 8.82 12.82 -6.48
C LYS A 124 8.46 12.66 -7.95
N TRP A 125 8.72 11.51 -8.56
CA TRP A 125 8.42 11.26 -9.96
C TRP A 125 6.90 11.33 -10.25
N LEU A 126 6.07 10.70 -9.41
CA LEU A 126 4.61 10.75 -9.52
C LEU A 126 4.07 12.18 -9.32
N TYR A 127 4.58 12.91 -8.34
CA TYR A 127 4.24 14.32 -8.09
C TYR A 127 4.66 15.22 -9.27
N PHE A 128 5.84 15.01 -9.84
CA PHE A 128 6.29 15.69 -11.06
C PHE A 128 5.38 15.39 -12.24
N GLU A 129 4.93 14.14 -12.41
CA GLU A 129 4.04 13.78 -13.51
C GLU A 129 2.63 14.36 -13.33
N LEU A 130 2.10 14.36 -12.11
CA LEU A 130 0.82 15.00 -11.78
C LEU A 130 0.88 16.52 -11.96
N LEU A 131 1.97 17.18 -11.55
CA LEU A 131 2.20 18.62 -11.80
C LEU A 131 2.35 18.92 -13.30
N ARG A 132 2.99 18.04 -14.07
CA ARG A 132 3.13 18.17 -15.52
C ARG A 132 1.78 18.09 -16.22
N ARG A 133 0.94 17.10 -15.85
CA ARG A 133 -0.44 16.96 -16.35
C ARG A 133 -1.34 18.10 -15.89
N GLY A 134 -1.12 18.63 -14.69
CA GLY A 134 -1.82 19.83 -14.19
C GLY A 134 -1.51 21.09 -15.00
N LYS A 135 -0.27 21.24 -15.50
CA LYS A 135 0.11 22.36 -16.38
C LYS A 135 -0.42 22.25 -17.80
N GLU A 136 -0.59 21.04 -18.34
CA GLU A 136 -1.19 20.82 -19.67
C GLU A 136 -2.69 21.19 -19.71
N ASN A 137 -3.38 21.17 -18.57
CA ASN A 137 -4.79 21.57 -18.46
C ASN A 137 -5.02 23.08 -18.19
N VAL A 138 -3.97 23.91 -18.17
CA VAL A 138 -4.06 25.37 -17.96
C VAL A 138 -3.46 26.14 -19.15
N SER A 139 -3.50 25.57 -20.35
CA SER A 139 -3.11 26.26 -21.58
C SER A 139 -4.12 26.02 -22.68
N THR A 140 -5.35 26.46 -22.42
CA THR A 140 -6.27 26.94 -23.45
C THR A 140 -7.04 28.12 -22.85
N ASP A 141 -6.47 29.31 -23.04
CA ASP A 141 -7.19 30.56 -23.32
C ASP A 141 -6.30 31.40 -24.25
#